data_AF-A0A1W6P3G4-F1
#
_entry.id   AF-A0A1W6P3G4-F1
#
_cell.length_a   1.000
_cell.length_b   1.000
_cell.length_c   1.000
_cell.angle_alpha   90.00
_cell.angle_beta   90.00
_cell.angle_gamma   90.00
#
_symmetry.space_group_name_H-M   'P 1'
#
loop_
_entity.id
_entity.type
_entity.pdbx_description
1 polymer ?
#
loop_
_entity_poly.entity_id
_entity_poly.type
_entity_poly.pdbx_seq_one_letter_code
_entity_poly.pdbx_strand_id
1 'polypeptide(L)'
;MAFAPFKLPSRDLSIREGTIIPPRGFAFALIVFTALFGFLAYIQGPGLVRDWIISLDPVVINDAQVNNGQCRVRQAVFVDCSADVRYGAKGNPYAQHIELAFVDLHRGDYQVDVVVNRTNPALATLTLGLEKLWNRTLFLGGFLTILLLGVVVGLRNALRSRRAGRLSVTPARLTLVPLKLGVVQNRGGRTVMSYNEVLPNGKTGPLGTTVFAAGEEPFVISDAKNNDVGVGVRHPASPLPGFMDVGLRRISLTDAERADILQALPKPDPAVAPTAAAPRKLHWRRGIVGFFIMLLVILIAAGGYWLYYVTQSANRYDPIGMEINAILPDSLNSWGCAQMEQRFGKLPAPHGCTAADFRSWK
;
A
#
# COMPACT_ATOMS: atom_id res chain seq x y z
N MET A 1 -2.50 25.06 -28.92
CA MET A 1 -1.59 25.01 -30.08
C MET A 1 -1.56 23.58 -30.59
N ALA A 2 -1.81 23.36 -31.88
CA ALA A 2 -1.79 22.02 -32.46
C ALA A 2 -0.36 21.48 -32.44
N PHE A 3 -0.13 20.41 -31.66
CA PHE A 3 1.13 19.68 -31.68
C PHE A 3 1.20 18.89 -32.99
N ALA A 4 1.89 19.43 -33.98
CA ALA A 4 2.05 18.82 -35.31
C ALA A 4 3.51 18.98 -35.76
N PRO A 5 4.44 18.16 -35.24
CA PRO A 5 5.85 18.24 -35.62
C PRO A 5 6.08 17.97 -37.11
N PHE A 6 5.15 17.27 -37.77
CA PHE A 6 5.12 17.03 -39.22
C PHE A 6 3.70 16.66 -39.65
N LYS A 7 3.47 16.52 -40.96
CA LYS A 7 2.17 16.15 -41.52
C LYS A 7 2.13 14.65 -41.84
N LEU A 8 1.14 13.95 -41.29
CA LEU A 8 0.87 12.56 -41.66
C LEU A 8 0.10 12.47 -43.00
N PRO A 9 0.32 11.41 -43.79
CA PRO A 9 -0.50 11.12 -44.96
C PRO A 9 -2.00 11.03 -44.61
N SER A 10 -2.86 11.40 -45.56
CA SER A 10 -4.33 11.38 -45.39
C SER A 10 -4.96 9.99 -45.50
N ARG A 11 -4.18 8.97 -45.86
CA ARG A 11 -4.60 7.57 -45.93
C ARG A 11 -4.56 6.91 -44.56
N ASP A 12 -5.23 5.77 -44.44
CA ASP A 12 -5.21 4.99 -43.21
C ASP A 12 -3.84 4.34 -42.99
N LEU A 13 -3.37 4.40 -41.74
CA LEU A 13 -2.09 3.87 -41.28
C LEU A 13 -2.33 2.96 -40.08
N SER A 14 -1.53 1.90 -39.97
CA SER A 14 -1.48 1.04 -38.80
C SER A 14 -0.21 1.29 -37.98
N ILE A 15 -0.30 1.03 -36.68
CA ILE A 15 0.83 1.06 -35.76
C ILE A 15 1.38 -0.36 -35.65
N ARG A 16 2.71 -0.48 -35.72
CA ARG A 16 3.41 -1.76 -35.64
C ARG A 16 3.13 -2.47 -34.31
N GLU A 17 2.95 -3.78 -34.37
CA GLU A 17 2.85 -4.64 -33.20
C GLU A 17 4.07 -4.47 -32.27
N GLY A 18 3.84 -4.58 -30.96
CA GLY A 18 4.89 -4.45 -29.95
C GLY A 18 5.28 -3.01 -29.59
N THR A 19 4.70 -2.00 -30.25
CA THR A 19 4.91 -0.58 -29.89
C THR A 19 4.39 -0.26 -28.49
N ILE A 20 3.29 -0.90 -28.07
CA ILE A 20 2.67 -0.76 -26.75
C ILE A 20 2.75 -2.10 -26.04
N ILE A 21 3.40 -2.12 -24.87
CA ILE A 21 3.59 -3.35 -24.10
C ILE A 21 2.98 -3.24 -22.69
N PRO A 22 2.51 -4.35 -22.10
CA PRO A 22 2.08 -4.36 -20.71
C PRO A 22 3.27 -4.10 -19.76
N PRO A 23 3.03 -3.43 -18.62
CA PRO A 23 4.08 -3.15 -17.65
C PRO A 23 4.57 -4.45 -17.01
N ARG A 24 5.81 -4.85 -17.30
CA ARG A 24 6.42 -6.09 -16.79
C ARG A 24 6.72 -6.06 -15.28
N GLY A 25 7.00 -4.88 -14.74
CA GLY A 25 7.31 -4.71 -13.31
C GLY A 25 6.16 -5.13 -12.38
N PHE A 26 4.92 -5.06 -12.85
CA PHE A 26 3.75 -5.45 -12.07
C PHE A 26 3.75 -6.95 -11.72
N ALA A 27 4.12 -7.82 -12.67
CA ALA A 27 4.13 -9.27 -12.43
C ALA A 27 5.18 -9.66 -11.39
N PHE A 28 6.38 -9.06 -11.46
CA PHE A 28 7.43 -9.26 -10.47
C PHE A 28 6.99 -8.77 -9.08
N ALA A 29 6.45 -7.55 -9.00
CA ALA A 29 5.92 -7.02 -7.75
C ALA A 29 4.85 -7.95 -7.16
N LEU A 30 3.90 -8.42 -7.97
CA LEU A 30 2.87 -9.34 -7.51
C LEU A 30 3.44 -10.62 -6.88
N ILE A 31 4.45 -11.25 -7.51
CA ILE A 31 5.10 -12.44 -6.96
C ILE A 31 5.74 -12.13 -5.60
N VAL A 32 6.49 -11.02 -5.50
CA VAL A 32 7.16 -10.60 -4.27
C VAL A 32 6.16 -10.31 -3.14
N PHE A 33 5.11 -9.53 -3.43
CA PHE A 33 4.09 -9.18 -2.44
C PHE A 33 3.28 -10.41 -1.99
N THR A 34 2.97 -11.33 -2.89
CA THR A 34 2.30 -12.59 -2.54
C THR A 34 3.19 -13.48 -1.67
N ALA A 35 4.48 -13.61 -1.99
CA ALA A 35 5.43 -14.36 -1.17
C ALA A 35 5.57 -13.74 0.23
N LEU A 36 5.67 -12.42 0.30
CA LEU A 36 5.75 -11.69 1.58
C LEU A 36 4.47 -11.87 2.40
N PHE A 37 3.28 -11.75 1.79
CA PHE A 37 2.01 -12.00 2.47
C PHE A 37 1.93 -13.44 2.98
N GLY A 38 2.29 -14.42 2.14
CA GLY A 38 2.28 -15.84 2.52
C GLY A 38 3.21 -16.13 3.68
N PHE A 39 4.41 -15.54 3.69
CA PHE A 39 5.35 -15.64 4.81
C PHE A 39 4.79 -15.03 6.10
N LEU A 40 4.21 -13.82 6.03
CA LEU A 40 3.59 -13.17 7.20
C LEU A 40 2.39 -13.95 7.72
N ALA A 41 1.55 -14.47 6.82
CA ALA A 41 0.38 -15.28 7.17
C ALA A 41 0.78 -16.63 7.78
N TYR A 42 1.87 -17.25 7.31
CA TYR A 42 2.38 -18.49 7.88
C TYR A 42 2.87 -18.30 9.31
N ILE A 43 3.62 -17.22 9.58
CA ILE A 43 4.15 -16.94 10.92
C ILE A 43 3.06 -16.47 11.88
N GLN A 44 2.21 -15.52 11.46
CA GLN A 44 1.26 -14.90 12.37
C GLN A 44 -0.12 -15.57 12.40
N GLY A 45 -0.48 -16.30 11.34
CA GLY A 45 -1.82 -16.84 11.11
C GLY A 45 -2.29 -17.85 12.16
N PRO A 46 -1.50 -18.88 12.52
CA PRO A 46 -1.95 -19.90 13.47
C PRO A 46 -2.34 -19.31 14.83
N GLY A 47 -1.49 -18.45 15.40
CA GLY A 47 -1.79 -17.75 16.64
C GLY A 47 -3.00 -16.83 16.49
N LEU A 48 -3.11 -16.09 15.38
CA LEU A 48 -4.23 -15.18 15.14
C LEU A 48 -5.57 -15.93 15.07
N VAL A 49 -5.62 -17.08 14.38
CA VAL A 49 -6.82 -17.91 14.29
C VAL A 49 -7.21 -18.48 15.65
N ARG A 50 -6.23 -19.00 16.42
CA ARG A 50 -6.46 -19.48 17.78
C ARG A 50 -7.04 -18.39 18.67
N ASP A 51 -6.41 -17.21 18.68
CA ASP A 51 -6.83 -16.08 19.52
C ASP A 51 -8.22 -15.57 19.09
N TRP A 52 -8.54 -15.58 17.79
CA TRP A 52 -9.89 -15.30 17.27
C TRP A 52 -10.93 -16.31 17.77
N ILE A 53 -10.63 -17.61 17.75
CA ILE A 53 -11.55 -18.64 18.28
C ILE A 53 -11.78 -18.46 19.78
N ILE A 54 -10.75 -18.10 20.55
CA ILE A 54 -10.89 -17.84 21.99
C ILE A 54 -11.71 -16.57 22.23
N SER A 55 -11.57 -15.53 21.39
CA SER A 55 -12.30 -14.26 21.54
C SER A 55 -13.83 -14.38 21.44
N LEU A 56 -14.36 -15.47 20.85
CA LEU A 56 -15.80 -15.71 20.71
C LEU A 56 -16.48 -16.13 22.02
N ASP A 57 -15.79 -16.82 22.92
CA ASP A 57 -16.31 -17.22 24.24
C ASP A 57 -15.17 -17.28 25.27
N PRO A 58 -14.63 -16.11 25.67
CA PRO A 58 -13.46 -16.04 26.53
C PRO A 58 -13.82 -16.24 28.01
N VAL A 59 -13.03 -17.07 28.70
CA VAL A 59 -13.12 -17.28 30.15
C VAL A 59 -11.75 -17.05 30.78
N VAL A 60 -11.67 -16.13 31.74
CA VAL A 60 -10.43 -15.83 32.47
C VAL A 60 -10.26 -16.82 33.62
N ILE A 61 -9.07 -17.41 33.73
CA ILE A 61 -8.72 -18.37 34.79
C ILE A 61 -7.85 -17.67 35.84
N ASN A 62 -8.43 -17.40 37.01
CA ASN A 62 -7.78 -16.62 38.07
C ASN A 62 -6.72 -17.40 38.88
N ASP A 63 -6.74 -18.74 38.81
CA ASP A 63 -5.82 -19.65 39.50
C ASP A 63 -4.75 -20.25 38.58
N ALA A 64 -4.54 -19.64 37.41
CA ALA A 64 -3.50 -20.06 36.48
C ALA A 64 -2.10 -19.61 36.93
N GLN A 65 -1.10 -20.47 36.70
CA GLN A 65 0.31 -20.15 36.91
C GLN A 65 0.97 -19.82 35.58
N VAL A 66 1.58 -18.64 35.51
CA VAL A 66 2.38 -18.18 34.35
C VAL A 66 3.84 -18.19 34.76
N ASN A 67 4.65 -19.01 34.08
CA ASN A 67 6.08 -19.15 34.32
C ASN A 67 6.86 -18.75 33.06
N ASN A 68 8.15 -18.40 33.23
CA ASN A 68 9.08 -18.11 32.12
C ASN A 68 8.57 -17.05 31.11
N GLY A 69 7.79 -16.07 31.58
CA GLY A 69 7.34 -14.96 30.75
C GLY A 69 8.49 -14.04 30.34
N GLN A 70 8.80 -13.97 29.05
CA GLN A 70 9.83 -13.06 28.52
C GLN A 70 9.32 -12.38 27.27
N CYS A 71 9.59 -11.07 27.14
CA CYS A 71 9.25 -10.28 25.96
C CYS A 71 10.51 -9.63 25.37
N ARG A 72 10.66 -9.67 24.04
CA ARG A 72 11.78 -9.11 23.30
C ARG A 72 11.30 -8.17 22.21
N VAL A 73 11.77 -6.92 22.27
CA VAL A 73 11.49 -5.91 21.24
C VAL A 73 12.52 -6.02 20.11
N ARG A 74 12.05 -6.06 18.85
CA ARG A 74 12.85 -6.03 17.62
C ARG A 74 12.45 -4.83 16.77
N GLN A 75 13.44 -4.20 16.13
CA GLN A 75 13.23 -3.07 15.20
C GLN A 75 12.31 -1.96 15.77
N ALA A 76 12.44 -1.70 17.08
CA ALA A 76 11.71 -0.70 17.87
C ALA A 76 10.19 -0.86 18.03
N VAL A 77 9.49 -1.66 17.20
CA VAL A 77 8.01 -1.76 17.24
C VAL A 77 7.47 -3.19 17.26
N PHE A 78 8.28 -4.20 16.95
CA PHE A 78 7.82 -5.59 16.98
C PHE A 78 8.17 -6.20 18.32
N VAL A 79 7.18 -6.74 19.05
CA VAL A 79 7.37 -7.37 20.35
C VAL A 79 7.03 -8.85 20.23
N ASP A 80 7.99 -9.71 20.56
CA ASP A 80 7.80 -11.15 20.69
C ASP A 80 7.74 -11.50 22.18
N CYS A 81 6.68 -12.14 22.64
CA CYS A 81 6.53 -12.63 24.01
C CYS A 81 6.35 -14.16 24.01
N SER A 82 6.99 -14.84 24.96
CA SER A 82 6.80 -16.28 25.22
C SER A 82 6.50 -16.49 26.69
N ALA A 83 5.56 -17.38 27.02
CA ALA A 83 5.25 -17.76 28.38
C ALA A 83 4.75 -19.22 28.48
N ASP A 84 5.09 -19.88 29.59
CA ASP A 84 4.57 -21.21 29.94
C ASP A 84 3.40 -21.07 30.90
N VAL A 85 2.23 -21.58 30.54
CA VAL A 85 1.03 -21.49 31.37
C VAL A 85 0.58 -22.86 31.87
N ARG A 86 0.16 -22.92 33.13
CA ARG A 86 -0.47 -24.10 33.75
C ARG A 86 -1.78 -23.72 34.42
N TYR A 87 -2.86 -24.41 34.09
CA TYR A 87 -4.20 -24.11 34.60
C TYR A 87 -5.08 -25.37 34.65
N GLY A 88 -6.17 -25.34 35.43
CA GLY A 88 -7.08 -26.47 35.60
C GLY A 88 -6.91 -27.21 36.94
N ALA A 89 -7.85 -28.12 37.23
CA ALA A 89 -7.89 -28.82 38.52
C ALA A 89 -6.66 -29.72 38.71
N LYS A 90 -6.23 -29.91 39.98
CA LYS A 90 -5.04 -30.70 40.36
C LYS A 90 -4.97 -32.12 39.75
N GLY A 91 -6.11 -32.71 39.38
CA GLY A 91 -6.18 -34.04 38.75
C GLY A 91 -6.07 -34.04 37.23
N ASN A 92 -6.23 -32.90 36.55
CA ASN A 92 -6.12 -32.80 35.09
C ASN A 92 -5.63 -31.40 34.66
N PRO A 93 -4.35 -31.07 34.89
CA PRO A 93 -3.80 -29.76 34.57
C PRO A 93 -3.50 -29.64 33.07
N TYR A 94 -3.88 -28.53 32.47
CA TYR A 94 -3.43 -28.12 31.15
C TYR A 94 -2.10 -27.39 31.28
N ALA A 95 -1.11 -27.79 30.47
CA ALA A 95 0.17 -27.11 30.35
C ALA A 95 0.36 -26.69 28.89
N GLN A 96 0.56 -25.39 28.64
CA GLN A 96 0.71 -24.85 27.30
C GLN A 96 1.86 -23.87 27.21
N HIS A 97 2.54 -23.89 26.07
CA HIS A 97 3.49 -22.86 25.69
C HIS A 97 2.79 -21.86 24.78
N ILE A 98 2.77 -20.59 25.18
CA ILE A 98 2.11 -19.51 24.44
C ILE A 98 3.17 -18.57 23.90
N GLU A 99 3.23 -18.47 22.58
CA GLU A 99 4.00 -17.45 21.87
C GLU A 99 3.05 -16.40 21.29
N LEU A 100 3.42 -15.13 21.46
CA LEU A 100 2.70 -13.97 20.96
C LEU A 100 3.68 -13.05 20.22
N ALA A 101 3.28 -12.58 19.05
CA ALA A 101 4.01 -11.56 18.31
C ALA A 101 3.04 -10.46 17.90
N PHE A 102 3.36 -9.21 18.22
CA PHE A 102 2.50 -8.06 17.94
C PHE A 102 3.34 -6.79 17.71
N VAL A 103 2.69 -5.75 17.18
CA VAL A 103 3.30 -4.43 17.01
C VAL A 103 2.90 -3.54 18.18
N ASP A 104 3.85 -3.04 18.93
CA ASP A 104 3.63 -2.16 20.07
C ASP A 104 4.76 -1.14 20.21
N LEU A 105 4.41 0.07 20.64
CA LEU A 105 5.35 1.14 20.94
C LEU A 105 5.71 1.19 22.43
N HIS A 106 4.98 0.44 23.26
CA HIS A 106 5.22 0.34 24.70
C HIS A 106 6.55 -0.35 25.03
N ARG A 107 7.23 0.16 26.07
CA ARG A 107 8.46 -0.43 26.63
C ARG A 107 8.26 -0.59 28.14
N GLY A 108 7.76 -1.74 28.56
CA GLY A 108 7.45 -2.04 29.96
C GLY A 108 6.97 -3.47 30.13
N ASP A 109 6.69 -3.85 31.38
CA ASP A 109 6.19 -5.17 31.74
C ASP A 109 4.68 -5.27 31.46
N TYR A 110 4.24 -6.41 30.93
CA TYR A 110 2.84 -6.68 30.63
C TYR A 110 2.21 -7.54 31.72
N GLN A 111 1.09 -7.10 32.29
CA GLN A 111 0.25 -7.98 33.11
C GLN A 111 -0.58 -8.87 32.20
N VAL A 112 -0.58 -10.17 32.49
CA VAL A 112 -1.26 -11.16 31.65
C VAL A 112 -2.02 -12.15 32.51
N ASP A 113 -3.34 -12.21 32.33
CA ASP A 113 -4.15 -13.33 32.77
C ASP A 113 -4.26 -14.40 31.66
N VAL A 114 -4.43 -15.66 32.08
CA VAL A 114 -4.69 -16.77 31.16
C VAL A 114 -6.17 -16.79 30.81
N VAL A 115 -6.47 -16.80 29.51
CA VAL A 115 -7.81 -16.85 28.96
C VAL A 115 -7.98 -18.10 28.14
N VAL A 116 -9.06 -18.84 28.38
CA VAL A 116 -9.39 -20.07 27.68
C VAL A 116 -10.71 -19.95 26.96
N ASN A 117 -10.91 -20.77 25.91
CA ASN A 117 -12.24 -20.93 25.31
C ASN A 117 -13.11 -21.81 26.23
N ARG A 118 -14.33 -21.37 26.52
CA ARG A 118 -15.27 -22.10 27.39
C ARG A 118 -15.58 -23.51 26.91
N THR A 119 -15.76 -23.69 25.60
CA THR A 119 -16.19 -24.94 24.99
C THR A 119 -15.00 -25.87 24.71
N ASN A 120 -13.82 -25.31 24.48
CA ASN A 120 -12.58 -26.06 24.29
C ASN A 120 -11.47 -25.52 25.22
N PRO A 121 -11.38 -26.02 26.46
CA PRO A 121 -10.38 -25.56 27.43
C PRO A 121 -8.92 -25.84 27.02
N ALA A 122 -8.69 -26.66 25.99
CA ALA A 122 -7.37 -26.89 25.42
C ALA A 122 -6.91 -25.74 24.49
N LEU A 123 -7.72 -24.71 24.29
CA LEU A 123 -7.31 -23.47 23.62
C LEU A 123 -7.13 -22.39 24.68
N ALA A 124 -5.88 -22.08 25.03
CA ALA A 124 -5.54 -20.94 25.86
C ALA A 124 -4.74 -19.88 25.10
N THR A 125 -4.89 -18.65 25.56
CA THR A 125 -4.09 -17.49 25.18
C THR A 125 -3.91 -16.61 26.41
N LEU A 126 -3.12 -15.55 26.27
CA LEU A 126 -3.03 -14.52 27.29
C LEU A 126 -4.00 -13.39 26.94
N THR A 127 -4.49 -12.67 27.96
CA THR A 127 -5.25 -11.41 27.78
C THR A 127 -4.58 -10.47 26.79
N LEU A 128 -3.24 -10.34 26.85
CA LEU A 128 -2.43 -9.59 25.88
C LEU A 128 -2.65 -10.03 24.41
N GLY A 129 -2.85 -11.33 24.17
CA GLY A 129 -3.14 -11.86 22.84
C GLY A 129 -4.50 -11.41 22.30
N LEU A 130 -5.51 -11.27 23.17
CA LEU A 130 -6.84 -10.78 22.81
C LEU A 130 -6.85 -9.26 22.62
N GLU A 131 -6.14 -8.51 23.47
CA GLU A 131 -6.03 -7.05 23.35
C GLU A 131 -5.36 -6.65 22.03
N LYS A 132 -4.29 -7.34 21.64
CA LYS A 132 -3.56 -7.05 20.40
C LYS A 132 -4.14 -7.79 19.16
N LEU A 133 -5.26 -8.51 19.31
CA LEU A 133 -5.90 -9.28 18.23
C LEU A 133 -6.28 -8.39 17.04
N TRP A 134 -6.89 -7.24 17.31
CA TRP A 134 -7.32 -6.31 16.27
C TRP A 134 -6.14 -5.66 15.55
N ASN A 135 -5.06 -5.33 16.25
CA ASN A 135 -3.86 -4.78 15.63
C ASN A 135 -3.24 -5.78 14.63
N ARG A 136 -3.11 -7.06 15.03
CA ARG A 136 -2.63 -8.14 14.15
C ARG A 136 -3.57 -8.39 12.96
N THR A 137 -4.88 -8.38 13.20
CA THR A 137 -5.90 -8.55 12.15
C THR A 137 -5.86 -7.40 11.14
N LEU A 138 -5.79 -6.16 11.60
CA LEU A 138 -5.71 -4.97 10.75
C LEU A 138 -4.41 -4.93 9.94
N PHE A 139 -3.29 -5.35 10.53
CA PHE A 139 -2.01 -5.40 9.84
C PHE A 139 -2.04 -6.40 8.67
N LEU A 140 -2.44 -7.66 8.93
CA LEU A 140 -2.55 -8.68 7.88
C LEU A 140 -3.65 -8.36 6.86
N GLY A 141 -4.81 -7.91 7.33
CA GLY A 141 -5.93 -7.52 6.46
C GLY A 141 -5.62 -6.30 5.61
N GLY A 142 -4.89 -5.32 6.15
CA GLY A 142 -4.41 -4.15 5.41
C GLY A 142 -3.43 -4.54 4.30
N PHE A 143 -2.49 -5.43 4.60
CA PHE A 143 -1.56 -5.95 3.60
C PHE A 143 -2.29 -6.71 2.48
N LEU A 144 -3.24 -7.58 2.84
CA LEU A 144 -4.09 -8.28 1.87
C LEU A 144 -4.87 -7.30 0.99
N THR A 145 -5.43 -6.24 1.59
CA THR A 145 -6.18 -5.20 0.86
C THR A 145 -5.29 -4.49 -0.16
N ILE A 146 -4.07 -4.11 0.22
CA ILE A 146 -3.08 -3.49 -0.69
C ILE A 146 -2.74 -4.46 -1.84
N LEU A 147 -2.54 -5.74 -1.54
CA LEU A 147 -2.24 -6.76 -2.55
C LEU A 147 -3.41 -6.90 -3.55
N LEU A 148 -4.65 -7.01 -3.07
CA LEU A 148 -5.84 -7.14 -3.92
C LEU A 148 -6.07 -5.89 -4.79
N LEU A 149 -5.95 -4.68 -4.21
CA LEU A 149 -6.03 -3.44 -4.96
C LEU A 149 -4.92 -3.35 -6.02
N GLY A 150 -3.71 -3.76 -5.67
CA GLY A 150 -2.59 -3.89 -6.60
C GLY A 150 -2.92 -4.81 -7.78
N VAL A 151 -3.50 -5.98 -7.52
CA VAL A 151 -3.99 -6.93 -8.55
C VAL A 151 -5.00 -6.30 -9.47
N VAL A 152 -6.03 -5.64 -8.94
CA VAL A 152 -7.08 -5.01 -9.74
C VAL A 152 -6.51 -3.90 -10.64
N VAL A 153 -5.68 -3.02 -10.08
CA VAL A 153 -5.04 -1.93 -10.84
C VAL A 153 -4.08 -2.46 -11.89
N GLY A 154 -3.26 -3.45 -11.54
CA GLY A 154 -2.32 -4.10 -12.45
C GLY A 154 -3.01 -4.80 -13.61
N LEU A 155 -4.05 -5.59 -13.32
CA LEU A 155 -4.85 -6.28 -14.33
C LEU A 155 -5.55 -5.29 -15.27
N ARG A 156 -6.16 -4.22 -14.72
CA ARG A 156 -6.79 -3.16 -15.53
C ARG A 156 -5.78 -2.50 -16.48
N ASN A 157 -4.58 -2.20 -16.01
CA ASN A 157 -3.52 -1.61 -16.84
C ASN A 157 -3.00 -2.60 -17.89
N ALA A 158 -2.84 -3.88 -17.54
CA ALA A 158 -2.41 -4.93 -18.46
C ALA A 158 -3.46 -5.17 -19.56
N LEU A 159 -4.74 -5.29 -19.20
CA LEU A 159 -5.86 -5.43 -20.14
C LEU A 159 -5.96 -4.21 -21.05
N ARG A 160 -5.83 -2.99 -20.51
CA ARG A 160 -5.81 -1.77 -21.32
C ARG A 160 -4.66 -1.78 -22.33
N SER A 161 -3.46 -2.17 -21.89
CA SER A 161 -2.28 -2.21 -22.77
C SER A 161 -2.41 -3.27 -23.86
N ARG A 162 -2.95 -4.46 -23.53
CA ARG A 162 -3.25 -5.51 -24.52
C ARG A 162 -4.31 -5.06 -25.52
N ARG A 163 -5.38 -4.41 -25.05
CA ARG A 163 -6.42 -3.85 -25.92
C ARG A 163 -5.87 -2.75 -26.83
N ALA A 164 -5.01 -1.87 -26.30
CA ALA A 164 -4.32 -0.86 -27.09
C ALA A 164 -3.44 -1.49 -28.18
N GLY A 165 -2.61 -2.47 -27.83
CA GLY A 165 -1.80 -3.19 -28.79
C GLY A 165 -2.63 -3.78 -29.92
N ARG A 166 -3.70 -4.52 -29.61
CA ARG A 166 -4.59 -5.13 -30.62
C ARG A 166 -5.28 -4.11 -31.53
N LEU A 167 -5.83 -3.05 -30.94
CA LEU A 167 -6.59 -2.03 -31.70
C LEU A 167 -5.69 -1.06 -32.47
N SER A 168 -4.39 -1.02 -32.18
CA SER A 168 -3.46 -0.10 -32.86
C SER A 168 -2.97 -0.65 -34.21
N VAL A 169 -3.13 -1.95 -34.45
CA VAL A 169 -2.70 -2.62 -35.69
C VAL A 169 -3.71 -2.45 -36.83
N THR A 170 -4.97 -2.11 -36.51
CA THR A 170 -5.97 -1.84 -37.55
C THR A 170 -5.64 -0.53 -38.28
N PRO A 171 -5.80 -0.48 -39.61
CA PRO A 171 -5.63 0.76 -40.36
C PRO A 171 -6.67 1.81 -39.93
N ALA A 172 -6.22 3.01 -39.61
CA ALA A 172 -7.10 4.16 -39.39
C ALA A 172 -6.36 5.49 -39.59
N ARG A 173 -7.10 6.60 -39.59
CA ARG A 173 -6.52 7.94 -39.52
C ARG A 173 -5.86 8.17 -38.17
N LEU A 174 -4.53 8.25 -38.18
CA LEU A 174 -3.72 8.53 -36.99
C LEU A 174 -3.61 10.04 -36.74
N THR A 175 -3.55 10.42 -35.46
CA THR A 175 -3.35 11.81 -35.04
C THR A 175 -2.09 11.92 -34.21
N LEU A 176 -1.28 12.96 -34.45
CA LEU A 176 -0.08 13.20 -33.66
C LEU A 176 -0.46 13.75 -32.28
N VAL A 177 0.16 13.20 -31.25
CA VAL A 177 -0.10 13.60 -29.86
C VAL A 177 1.21 13.78 -29.09
N PRO A 178 1.30 14.81 -28.24
CA PRO A 178 2.45 15.02 -27.36
C PRO A 178 2.46 14.01 -26.22
N LEU A 179 3.61 13.40 -25.98
CA LEU A 179 3.83 12.44 -24.90
C LEU A 179 4.76 13.03 -23.85
N LYS A 180 4.29 13.13 -22.62
CA LYS A 180 5.13 13.40 -21.47
C LYS A 180 5.91 12.15 -21.09
N LEU A 181 7.22 12.29 -21.06
CA LEU A 181 8.14 11.22 -20.69
C LEU A 181 8.04 10.94 -19.19
N GLY A 182 8.11 9.68 -18.81
CA GLY A 182 8.15 9.21 -17.43
C GLY A 182 9.49 8.59 -17.11
N VAL A 183 9.46 7.37 -16.58
CA VAL A 183 10.67 6.59 -16.25
C VAL A 183 11.29 6.03 -17.53
N VAL A 184 12.60 6.22 -17.69
CA VAL A 184 13.43 5.65 -18.76
C VAL A 184 14.40 4.68 -18.12
N GLN A 185 14.44 3.43 -18.58
CA GLN A 185 15.36 2.40 -18.10
C GLN A 185 16.07 1.74 -19.28
N ASN A 186 17.40 1.81 -19.26
CA ASN A 186 18.24 1.09 -20.22
C ASN A 186 18.68 -0.24 -19.59
N ARG A 187 18.33 -1.36 -20.23
CA ARG A 187 18.73 -2.69 -19.76
C ARG A 187 19.11 -3.57 -20.95
N GLY A 188 20.41 -3.89 -21.06
CA GLY A 188 20.94 -4.82 -22.07
C GLY A 188 20.67 -4.40 -23.52
N GLY A 189 20.89 -3.12 -23.85
CA GLY A 189 20.67 -2.59 -25.21
C GLY A 189 19.20 -2.37 -25.59
N ARG A 190 18.26 -2.51 -24.65
CA ARG A 190 16.86 -2.13 -24.83
C ARG A 190 16.49 -0.98 -23.90
N THR A 191 15.74 -0.01 -24.43
CA THR A 191 15.26 1.14 -23.67
C THR A 191 13.78 0.95 -23.37
N VAL A 192 13.44 0.73 -22.10
CA VAL A 192 12.05 0.70 -21.63
C VAL A 192 11.67 2.12 -21.23
N MET A 193 10.58 2.64 -21.80
CA MET A 193 10.12 3.99 -21.51
C MET A 193 8.64 3.98 -21.11
N SER A 194 8.33 4.62 -19.99
CA SER A 194 6.96 4.95 -19.61
C SER A 194 6.60 6.35 -20.07
N TYR A 195 5.36 6.55 -20.48
CA TYR A 195 4.89 7.84 -21.01
C TYR A 195 3.42 8.10 -20.67
N ASN A 196 3.02 9.36 -20.70
CA ASN A 196 1.63 9.80 -20.60
C ASN A 196 1.31 10.74 -21.74
N GLU A 197 0.16 10.56 -22.38
CA GLU A 197 -0.34 11.56 -23.34
C GLU A 197 -0.64 12.88 -22.64
N VAL A 198 -0.32 14.01 -23.27
CA VAL A 198 -0.77 15.33 -22.80
C VAL A 198 -2.06 15.68 -23.54
N LEU A 199 -3.17 15.70 -22.80
CA LEU A 199 -4.50 15.98 -23.35
C LEU A 199 -4.67 17.49 -23.62
N PRO A 200 -5.60 17.89 -24.52
CA PRO A 200 -5.82 19.31 -24.86
C PRO A 200 -6.17 20.20 -23.66
N ASN A 201 -6.75 19.62 -22.61
CA ASN A 201 -7.07 20.31 -21.34
C ASN A 201 -5.87 20.44 -20.39
N GLY A 202 -4.67 20.07 -20.80
CA GLY A 202 -3.44 20.08 -20.00
C GLY A 202 -3.32 18.94 -18.99
N LYS A 203 -4.30 18.02 -18.90
CA LYS A 203 -4.22 16.83 -18.03
C LYS A 203 -3.40 15.74 -18.71
N THR A 204 -2.79 14.88 -17.92
CA THR A 204 -2.09 13.69 -18.41
C THR A 204 -3.06 12.54 -18.58
N GLY A 205 -3.04 11.91 -19.74
CA GLY A 205 -3.74 10.68 -20.04
C GLY A 205 -3.17 9.46 -19.30
N PRO A 206 -3.76 8.29 -19.54
CA PRO A 206 -3.31 7.04 -18.94
C PRO A 206 -1.84 6.71 -19.23
N LEU A 207 -1.17 6.04 -18.27
CA LEU A 207 0.22 5.59 -18.39
C LEU A 207 0.35 4.51 -19.49
N GLY A 208 1.22 4.75 -20.47
CA GLY A 208 1.67 3.80 -21.46
C GLY A 208 3.10 3.32 -21.19
N THR A 209 3.47 2.19 -21.78
CA THR A 209 4.84 1.67 -21.72
C THR A 209 5.24 1.13 -23.08
N THR A 210 6.44 1.46 -23.52
CA THR A 210 7.03 1.01 -24.77
C THR A 210 8.44 0.49 -24.54
N VAL A 211 8.92 -0.34 -25.45
CA VAL A 211 10.31 -0.81 -25.51
C VAL A 211 10.89 -0.45 -26.85
N PHE A 212 12.09 0.09 -26.85
CA PHE A 212 12.91 0.29 -28.02
C PHE A 212 14.02 -0.75 -28.09
N ALA A 213 14.19 -1.37 -29.26
CA ALA A 213 15.28 -2.29 -29.53
C ALA A 213 16.60 -1.53 -29.77
N ALA A 214 17.72 -2.26 -29.83
CA ALA A 214 19.01 -1.68 -30.18
C ALA A 214 18.94 -1.01 -31.57
N GLY A 215 19.26 0.28 -31.64
CA GLY A 215 19.17 1.09 -32.87
C GLY A 215 17.77 1.68 -33.17
N GLU A 216 16.76 1.44 -32.33
CA GLU A 216 15.50 2.20 -32.36
C GLU A 216 15.58 3.33 -31.34
N GLU A 217 15.76 4.56 -31.80
CA GLU A 217 15.83 5.72 -30.90
C GLU A 217 14.44 6.35 -30.71
N PRO A 218 14.06 6.73 -29.47
CA PRO A 218 12.77 7.38 -29.23
C PRO A 218 12.75 8.76 -29.88
N PHE A 219 11.65 9.07 -30.57
CA PHE A 219 11.47 10.40 -31.13
C PHE A 219 11.04 11.39 -30.05
N VAL A 220 11.97 12.23 -29.62
CA VAL A 220 11.76 13.30 -28.64
C VAL A 220 12.07 14.65 -29.30
N ILE A 221 11.24 15.65 -29.00
CA ILE A 221 11.43 17.03 -29.41
C ILE A 221 11.33 17.96 -28.20
N SER A 222 12.00 19.11 -28.28
CA SER A 222 11.91 20.14 -27.26
C SER A 222 10.66 21.00 -27.48
N ASP A 223 9.82 21.11 -26.45
CA ASP A 223 8.68 22.06 -26.40
C ASP A 223 9.20 23.52 -26.36
N ALA A 224 8.36 24.50 -26.70
CA ALA A 224 8.62 25.94 -26.54
C ALA A 224 9.09 26.35 -25.12
N LYS A 225 8.83 25.53 -24.10
CA LYS A 225 9.34 25.68 -22.73
C LYS A 225 10.62 24.89 -22.44
N ASN A 226 11.31 24.40 -23.46
CA ASN A 226 12.53 23.60 -23.40
C ASN A 226 12.39 22.31 -22.57
N ASN A 227 11.20 21.67 -22.62
CA ASN A 227 10.97 20.37 -22.01
C ASN A 227 11.04 19.27 -23.07
N ASP A 228 11.62 18.12 -22.70
CA ASP A 228 11.61 16.92 -23.53
C ASP A 228 10.19 16.35 -23.67
N VAL A 229 9.64 16.39 -24.87
CA VAL A 229 8.32 15.86 -25.22
C VAL A 229 8.48 14.77 -26.28
N GLY A 230 8.01 13.56 -25.97
CA GLY A 230 7.96 12.46 -26.92
C GLY A 230 6.89 12.68 -27.99
N VAL A 231 7.14 12.21 -29.21
CA VAL A 231 6.16 12.24 -30.30
C VAL A 231 5.42 10.90 -30.35
N GLY A 232 4.10 10.97 -30.20
CA GLY A 232 3.22 9.80 -30.30
C GLY A 232 2.20 9.90 -31.41
N VAL A 233 1.64 8.75 -31.78
CA VAL A 233 0.50 8.63 -32.68
C VAL A 233 -0.69 7.99 -31.95
N ARG A 234 -1.84 8.63 -32.05
CA ARG A 234 -3.09 8.12 -31.49
C ARG A 234 -3.96 7.51 -32.57
N HIS A 235 -4.28 6.22 -32.37
CA HIS A 235 -5.32 5.52 -33.11
C HIS A 235 -6.69 5.81 -32.45
N PRO A 236 -7.75 6.14 -33.22
CA PRO A 236 -9.03 6.58 -32.68
C PRO A 236 -9.69 5.54 -31.75
N ALA A 237 -9.55 4.25 -32.06
CA ALA A 237 -10.08 3.16 -31.23
C ALA A 237 -9.16 2.74 -30.08
N SER A 238 -7.89 3.19 -30.05
CA SER A 238 -6.93 2.72 -29.05
C SER A 238 -6.99 3.58 -27.78
N PRO A 239 -7.03 2.96 -26.57
CA PRO A 239 -7.00 3.70 -25.31
C PRO A 239 -5.61 4.27 -24.97
N LEU A 240 -4.55 3.91 -25.70
CA LEU A 240 -3.19 4.42 -25.52
C LEU A 240 -2.57 4.80 -26.88
N PRO A 241 -1.84 5.92 -26.96
CA PRO A 241 -1.09 6.25 -28.17
C PRO A 241 0.16 5.37 -28.29
N GLY A 242 0.60 5.12 -29.52
CA GLY A 242 1.89 4.50 -29.82
C GLY A 242 3.01 5.53 -29.78
N PHE A 243 4.12 5.21 -29.14
CA PHE A 243 5.31 6.06 -29.11
C PHE A 243 6.15 5.81 -30.37
N MET A 244 6.54 6.87 -31.07
CA MET A 244 7.31 6.75 -32.31
C MET A 244 8.83 6.72 -32.10
N ASP A 245 9.51 6.05 -33.03
CA ASP A 245 10.95 6.13 -33.20
C ASP A 245 11.34 7.26 -34.15
N VAL A 246 12.58 7.75 -34.05
CA VAL A 246 13.11 8.82 -34.93
C VAL A 246 13.01 8.42 -36.40
N GLY A 247 13.17 7.13 -36.72
CA GLY A 247 13.08 6.60 -38.08
C GLY A 247 11.65 6.39 -38.60
N LEU A 248 10.61 6.69 -37.82
CA LEU A 248 9.20 6.46 -38.17
C LEU A 248 8.89 5.02 -38.62
N ARG A 249 9.62 4.03 -38.11
CA ARG A 249 9.47 2.61 -38.48
C ARG A 249 8.32 1.91 -37.74
N ARG A 250 7.73 2.57 -36.75
CA ARG A 250 6.61 2.04 -35.94
C ARG A 250 5.22 2.30 -36.52
N ILE A 251 5.14 2.93 -37.69
CA ILE A 251 3.90 3.16 -38.44
C ILE A 251 4.04 2.66 -39.88
N SER A 252 2.93 2.27 -40.50
CA SER A 252 2.89 1.69 -41.84
C SER A 252 3.03 2.73 -42.98
N LEU A 253 4.15 3.45 -43.02
CA LEU A 253 4.50 4.36 -44.12
C LEU A 253 5.16 3.62 -45.28
N THR A 254 4.92 4.10 -46.51
CA THR A 254 5.74 3.67 -47.67
C THR A 254 7.14 4.26 -47.54
N ASP A 255 8.12 3.67 -48.23
CA ASP A 255 9.51 4.15 -48.14
C ASP A 255 9.66 5.57 -48.71
N ALA A 256 8.88 5.91 -49.74
CA ALA A 256 8.83 7.27 -50.30
C ALA A 256 8.24 8.28 -49.30
N GLU A 257 7.06 8.00 -48.73
CA GLU A 257 6.44 8.87 -47.71
C GLU A 257 7.34 9.07 -46.50
N ARG A 258 8.01 7.99 -46.07
CA ARG A 258 8.95 8.05 -44.93
C ARG A 258 10.13 8.95 -45.25
N ALA A 259 10.73 8.82 -46.45
CA ALA A 259 11.85 9.65 -46.86
C ALA A 259 11.47 11.13 -46.91
N ASP A 260 10.29 11.45 -47.46
CA ASP A 260 9.78 12.83 -47.54
C ASP A 260 9.60 13.46 -46.16
N ILE A 261 9.00 12.72 -45.22
CA ILE A 261 8.80 13.20 -43.84
C ILE A 261 10.15 13.37 -43.14
N LEU A 262 11.06 12.39 -43.25
CA LEU A 262 12.37 12.47 -42.59
C LEU A 262 13.22 13.63 -43.11
N GLN A 263 13.09 14.02 -44.38
CA GLN A 263 13.78 15.19 -44.93
C GLN A 263 13.19 16.51 -44.40
N ALA A 264 11.88 16.55 -44.16
CA ALA A 264 11.20 17.73 -43.62
C ALA A 264 11.37 17.90 -42.10
N LEU A 265 11.83 16.86 -41.40
CA LEU A 265 12.03 16.90 -39.96
C LEU A 265 13.31 17.69 -39.60
N PRO A 266 13.27 18.53 -38.55
CA PRO A 266 14.48 19.06 -37.94
C PRO A 266 15.39 17.89 -37.56
N LYS A 267 16.67 17.95 -37.95
CA LYS A 267 17.64 16.92 -37.53
C LYS A 267 17.63 16.84 -36.00
N PRO A 268 17.49 15.64 -35.40
CA PRO A 268 17.53 15.49 -33.96
C PRO A 268 18.86 16.03 -33.44
N ASP A 269 18.83 16.86 -32.40
CA ASP A 269 20.05 17.28 -31.72
C ASP A 269 20.67 16.05 -31.04
N PRO A 270 21.89 15.63 -31.42
CA PRO A 270 22.52 14.44 -30.84
C PRO A 270 22.83 14.57 -29.34
N ALA A 271 22.70 15.79 -28.77
CA ALA A 271 22.84 16.06 -27.35
C ALA A 271 21.58 15.74 -26.51
N VAL A 272 20.40 15.53 -27.12
CA VAL A 272 19.16 15.24 -26.40
C VAL A 272 18.98 13.73 -26.27
N ALA A 273 19.83 13.10 -25.46
CA ALA A 273 19.51 11.76 -24.97
C ALA A 273 18.21 11.84 -24.16
N PRO A 274 17.26 10.90 -24.31
CA PRO A 274 16.00 10.92 -23.57
C PRO A 274 16.27 10.83 -22.07
N THR A 275 16.36 11.98 -21.43
CA THR A 275 16.52 12.07 -19.98
C THR A 275 15.17 11.78 -19.34
N ALA A 276 15.16 10.89 -18.34
CA ALA A 276 13.96 10.67 -17.54
C ALA A 276 13.43 12.04 -17.07
N ALA A 277 12.14 12.30 -17.27
CA ALA A 277 11.56 13.57 -16.85
C ALA A 277 11.91 13.79 -15.38
N ALA A 278 12.48 14.95 -15.06
CA ALA A 278 12.86 15.31 -13.71
C ALA A 278 11.70 14.94 -12.76
N PRO A 279 11.98 14.26 -11.63
CA PRO A 279 10.93 13.78 -10.74
C PRO A 279 9.96 14.93 -10.49
N ARG A 280 8.66 14.71 -10.75
CA ARG A 280 7.63 15.70 -10.45
C ARG A 280 7.95 16.18 -9.04
N LYS A 281 8.20 17.49 -8.88
CA LYS A 281 8.15 18.10 -7.55
C LYS A 281 6.79 17.69 -7.03
N LEU A 282 6.77 16.71 -6.12
CA LEU A 282 5.57 16.32 -5.43
C LEU A 282 5.03 17.66 -4.93
N HIS A 283 3.75 17.95 -5.18
CA HIS A 283 3.14 19.14 -4.60
C HIS A 283 3.04 18.84 -3.10
N TRP A 284 4.19 18.87 -2.44
CA TRP A 284 4.39 18.35 -1.10
C TRP A 284 3.51 19.17 -0.18
N ARG A 285 3.31 20.46 -0.47
CA ARG A 285 2.30 21.30 0.18
C ARG A 285 0.86 20.72 0.14
N ARG A 286 0.38 20.20 -1.00
CA ARG A 286 -0.95 19.57 -1.08
C ARG A 286 -0.98 18.21 -0.37
N GLY A 287 0.10 17.44 -0.46
CA GLY A 287 0.25 16.18 0.28
C GLY A 287 0.37 16.39 1.80
N ILE A 288 1.08 17.43 2.23
CA ILE A 288 1.26 17.87 3.61
C ILE A 288 -0.07 18.36 4.17
N VAL A 289 -0.77 19.24 3.44
CA VAL A 289 -2.09 19.73 3.87
C VAL A 289 -3.07 18.57 3.97
N GLY A 290 -3.11 17.67 2.97
CA GLY A 290 -3.93 16.46 3.04
C GLY A 290 -3.57 15.55 4.21
N PHE A 291 -2.27 15.37 4.48
CA PHE A 291 -1.76 14.60 5.61
C PHE A 291 -2.16 15.21 6.95
N PHE A 292 -2.00 16.52 7.14
CA PHE A 292 -2.40 17.21 8.37
C PHE A 292 -3.92 17.24 8.56
N ILE A 293 -4.70 17.39 7.49
CA ILE A 293 -6.18 17.27 7.57
C ILE A 293 -6.57 15.86 8.00
N MET A 294 -5.99 14.83 7.38
CA MET A 294 -6.23 13.44 7.77
C MET A 294 -5.84 13.20 9.23
N LEU A 295 -4.66 13.68 9.64
CA LEU A 295 -4.17 13.55 11.02
C LEU A 295 -5.09 14.29 12.00
N LEU A 296 -5.57 15.49 11.66
CA LEU A 296 -6.55 16.24 12.44
C LEU A 296 -7.87 15.47 12.59
N VAL A 297 -8.39 14.89 11.50
CA VAL A 297 -9.61 14.06 11.54
C VAL A 297 -9.42 12.84 12.43
N ILE A 298 -8.27 12.16 12.34
CA ILE A 298 -7.94 11.02 13.20
C ILE A 298 -7.86 11.47 14.66
N LEU A 299 -7.21 12.60 14.96
CA LEU A 299 -7.12 13.12 16.32
C LEU A 299 -8.49 13.49 16.89
N ILE A 300 -9.36 14.12 16.10
CA ILE A 300 -10.73 14.45 16.51
C ILE A 300 -11.52 13.16 16.77
N ALA A 301 -11.43 12.17 15.88
CA ALA A 301 -12.13 10.90 16.04
C ALA A 301 -11.62 10.13 17.27
N ALA A 302 -10.31 10.01 17.45
CA ALA A 302 -9.68 9.33 18.58
C ALA A 302 -9.98 10.06 19.90
N GLY A 303 -9.90 11.39 19.92
CA GLY A 303 -10.23 12.21 21.09
C GLY A 303 -11.71 12.14 21.47
N GLY A 304 -12.60 12.20 20.47
CA GLY A 304 -14.04 12.03 20.68
C GLY A 304 -14.40 10.63 21.18
N TYR A 305 -13.79 9.59 20.60
CA TYR A 305 -13.95 8.21 21.06
C TYR A 305 -13.42 8.02 22.48
N TRP A 306 -12.25 8.57 22.81
CA TRP A 306 -11.68 8.53 24.15
C TRP A 306 -12.57 9.23 25.17
N LEU A 307 -13.10 10.42 24.86
CA LEU A 307 -14.04 11.12 25.72
C LEU A 307 -15.30 10.28 25.98
N TYR A 308 -15.87 9.68 24.93
CA TYR A 308 -16.98 8.75 25.06
C TYR A 308 -16.62 7.55 25.96
N TYR A 309 -15.44 6.97 25.78
CA TYR A 309 -14.98 5.83 26.56
C TYR A 309 -14.91 6.16 28.06
N VAL A 310 -14.19 7.22 28.44
CA VAL A 310 -13.96 7.54 29.85
C VAL A 310 -15.20 8.07 30.57
N THR A 311 -16.13 8.72 29.85
CA THR A 311 -17.32 9.35 30.46
C THR A 311 -18.62 8.52 30.31
N GLN A 312 -18.80 7.81 29.21
CA GLN A 312 -20.10 7.22 28.83
C GLN A 312 -20.07 5.71 28.58
N SER A 313 -18.94 5.11 28.21
CA SER A 313 -18.88 3.67 27.91
C SER A 313 -19.33 2.83 29.11
N ALA A 314 -20.19 1.84 28.86
CA ALA A 314 -20.58 0.83 29.85
C ALA A 314 -19.52 -0.28 30.01
N ASN A 315 -18.58 -0.40 29.07
CA ASN A 315 -17.51 -1.39 29.09
C ASN A 315 -16.17 -0.74 29.48
N ARG A 316 -15.66 -1.07 30.67
CA ARG A 316 -14.35 -0.60 31.13
C ARG A 316 -13.17 -1.27 30.42
N TYR A 317 -13.36 -2.48 29.89
CA TYR A 317 -12.34 -3.23 29.14
C TYR A 317 -12.50 -3.08 27.62
N ASP A 318 -12.86 -1.87 27.18
CA ASP A 318 -12.84 -1.54 25.75
C ASP A 318 -11.39 -1.50 25.26
N PRO A 319 -10.96 -2.40 24.36
CA PRO A 319 -9.54 -2.51 23.98
C PRO A 319 -9.00 -1.23 23.35
N ILE A 320 -9.82 -0.53 22.55
CA ILE A 320 -9.40 0.69 21.86
C ILE A 320 -9.36 1.87 22.85
N GLY A 321 -10.36 1.95 23.74
CA GLY A 321 -10.44 3.00 24.75
C GLY A 321 -9.28 2.95 25.75
N MET A 322 -8.96 1.74 26.25
CA MET A 322 -7.85 1.52 27.18
C MET A 322 -6.51 1.94 26.58
N GLU A 323 -6.25 1.55 25.33
CA GLU A 323 -5.01 1.90 24.61
C GLU A 323 -4.86 3.40 24.39
N ILE A 324 -5.92 4.07 23.91
CA ILE A 324 -5.87 5.52 23.73
C ILE A 324 -5.61 6.20 25.07
N ASN A 325 -6.32 5.79 26.13
CA ASN A 325 -6.14 6.38 27.45
C ASN A 325 -4.73 6.16 27.99
N ALA A 326 -4.16 4.97 27.84
CA ALA A 326 -2.83 4.61 28.34
C ALA A 326 -1.67 5.41 27.70
N ILE A 327 -1.85 5.89 26.47
CA ILE A 327 -0.83 6.64 25.71
C ILE A 327 -0.96 8.17 25.91
N LEU A 328 -2.09 8.64 26.47
CA LEU A 328 -2.29 10.08 26.71
C LEU A 328 -1.31 10.63 27.75
N PRO A 329 -0.95 11.92 27.65
CA PRO A 329 -0.17 12.61 28.68
C PRO A 329 -0.77 12.44 30.07
N ASP A 330 0.08 12.36 31.10
CA ASP A 330 -0.30 12.04 32.48
C ASP A 330 -1.51 12.82 32.99
N SER A 331 -1.61 14.12 32.68
CA SER A 331 -2.73 14.97 33.10
C SER A 331 -4.08 14.57 32.50
N LEU A 332 -4.09 14.11 31.24
CA LEU A 332 -5.31 13.66 30.57
C LEU A 332 -5.65 12.23 30.97
N ASN A 333 -4.63 11.38 31.07
CA ASN A 333 -4.79 10.00 31.49
C ASN A 333 -5.34 9.92 32.92
N SER A 334 -4.79 10.65 33.89
CA SER A 334 -5.28 10.64 35.28
C SER A 334 -6.70 11.17 35.40
N TRP A 335 -7.04 12.23 34.66
CA TRP A 335 -8.41 12.72 34.58
C TRP A 335 -9.36 11.66 34.01
N GLY A 336 -8.97 10.98 32.91
CA GLY A 336 -9.75 9.90 32.32
C GLY A 336 -9.98 8.75 33.29
N CYS A 337 -8.94 8.37 34.04
CA CYS A 337 -9.02 7.34 35.07
C CYS A 337 -9.96 7.73 36.22
N ALA A 338 -9.91 8.98 36.69
CA ALA A 338 -10.84 9.48 37.70
C ALA A 338 -12.31 9.42 37.23
N GLN A 339 -12.60 9.74 35.97
CA GLN A 339 -13.96 9.63 35.42
C GLN A 339 -14.46 8.18 35.38
N MET A 340 -13.55 7.25 35.08
CA MET A 340 -13.86 5.84 35.09
C MET A 340 -14.03 5.28 36.51
N GLU A 341 -13.20 5.71 37.46
CA GLU A 341 -13.26 5.29 38.85
C GLU A 341 -14.59 5.69 39.51
N GLN A 342 -15.12 6.87 39.21
CA GLN A 342 -16.45 7.29 39.70
C GLN A 342 -17.56 6.30 39.36
N ARG A 343 -17.41 5.57 38.24
CA ARG A 343 -18.42 4.62 37.74
C ARG A 343 -18.08 3.17 38.10
N PHE A 344 -16.79 2.83 38.16
CA PHE A 344 -16.31 1.46 38.28
C PHE A 344 -15.43 1.19 39.51
N GLY A 345 -15.24 2.14 40.43
CA GLY A 345 -14.25 2.08 41.52
C GLY A 345 -14.37 0.89 42.48
N LYS A 346 -15.48 0.16 42.46
CA LYS A 346 -15.66 -1.10 43.20
C LYS A 346 -15.05 -2.32 42.49
N LEU A 347 -14.54 -2.15 41.27
CA LEU A 347 -14.02 -3.18 40.39
C LEU A 347 -12.55 -2.89 40.07
N PRO A 348 -11.75 -3.91 39.69
CA PRO A 348 -10.36 -3.71 39.31
C PRO A 348 -10.22 -2.69 38.17
N ALA A 349 -9.20 -1.84 38.27
CA ALA A 349 -8.93 -0.80 37.29
C ALA A 349 -8.55 -1.42 35.93
N PRO A 350 -8.99 -0.83 34.81
CA PRO A 350 -8.57 -1.27 33.47
C PRO A 350 -7.13 -0.83 33.17
N HIS A 351 -6.51 -1.48 32.18
CA HIS A 351 -5.19 -1.13 31.68
C HIS A 351 -5.11 0.37 31.32
N GLY A 352 -4.02 1.02 31.72
CA GLY A 352 -3.84 2.47 31.59
C GLY A 352 -4.34 3.28 32.79
N CYS A 353 -5.11 2.67 33.72
CA CYS A 353 -5.59 3.29 34.97
C CYS A 353 -5.20 2.52 36.24
N THR A 354 -4.42 1.46 36.11
CA THR A 354 -3.92 0.67 37.24
C THR A 354 -2.74 1.34 37.93
N ALA A 355 -2.70 1.25 39.25
CA ALA A 355 -1.52 1.58 40.05
C ALA A 355 -0.43 0.50 39.92
N ALA A 356 0.70 0.67 40.60
CA ALA A 356 1.85 -0.23 40.53
C ALA A 356 1.57 -1.67 41.02
N ASP A 357 0.47 -1.87 41.74
CA ASP A 357 -0.02 -3.19 42.17
C ASP A 357 -0.89 -3.90 41.11
N PHE A 358 -1.11 -3.24 39.96
CA PHE A 358 -1.89 -3.70 38.82
C PHE A 358 -3.35 -4.08 39.14
N ARG A 359 -3.89 -3.61 40.29
CA ARG A 359 -5.25 -3.91 40.74
C ARG A 359 -6.00 -2.68 41.20
N SER A 360 -5.33 -1.77 41.91
CA SER A 360 -5.96 -0.54 42.40
C SER A 360 -5.95 0.55 41.34
N TRP A 361 -6.84 1.52 41.53
CA TRP A 361 -6.91 2.73 40.72
C TRP A 361 -5.75 3.65 41.09
N LYS A 362 -5.18 4.34 40.10
CA LYS A 362 -4.03 5.23 40.26
C LYS A 362 -4.40 6.70 40.47
#